data_AF-A0A923NIT4-F1
#
_entry.id   AF-A0A923NIT4-F1
#
_cell.length_a   1.000
_cell.length_b   1.000
_cell.length_c   1.000
_cell.angle_alpha   90.00
_cell.angle_beta   90.00
_cell.angle_gamma   90.00
#
_symmetry.space_group_name_H-M   'P 1'
#
loop_
_entity.id
_entity.type
_entity.pdbx_description
1 polymer ?
#
loop_
_entity_poly.entity_id
_entity_poly.type
_entity_poly.pdbx_seq_one_letter_code
_entity_poly.pdbx_strand_id
1 'polypeptide(L)'
;MAGLTNYYNHSHWSWIFITKNDEGQSVIEVAENKGGQRNGTYTSYLKDDAIVIPEGTEYVWFETDAKLDMNWNTLRVPFSEEFGSTGDGSLKLIGRGSLVNYHDLSLIARRWQAFYFDAETKVKFNPFS
;
A
#
# COMPACT_ATOMS: atom_id res chain seq x y z
N MET A 1 -8.09 -10.64 15.88
CA MET A 1 -7.59 -9.37 15.33
C MET A 1 -7.78 -9.44 13.82
N ALA A 2 -8.47 -8.46 13.24
CA ALA A 2 -8.68 -8.35 11.80
C ALA A 2 -8.34 -6.91 11.39
N GLY A 3 -7.70 -6.72 10.23
CA GLY A 3 -7.20 -5.41 9.84
C GLY A 3 -6.60 -5.38 8.45
N LEU A 4 -6.19 -4.20 8.03
CA LEU A 4 -5.49 -3.94 6.78
C LEU A 4 -4.06 -3.51 7.09
N THR A 5 -3.08 -4.18 6.48
CA THR A 5 -1.66 -3.89 6.68
C THR A 5 -1.07 -3.20 5.46
N ASN A 6 -0.41 -2.07 5.68
CA ASN A 6 0.51 -1.47 4.75
C ASN A 6 1.93 -2.00 5.02
N TYR A 7 2.38 -2.92 4.16
CA TYR A 7 3.65 -3.60 4.31
C TYR A 7 4.73 -2.94 3.43
N TYR A 8 5.79 -2.42 4.05
CA TYR A 8 6.95 -1.90 3.32
C TYR A 8 8.04 -2.97 3.17
N ASN A 9 8.46 -3.59 4.29
CA ASN A 9 9.39 -4.70 4.29
C ASN A 9 9.34 -5.51 5.60
N HIS A 10 10.21 -6.52 5.72
CA HIS A 10 10.28 -7.42 6.89
C HIS A 10 10.60 -6.72 8.22
N SER A 11 10.98 -5.45 8.18
CA SER A 11 11.30 -4.62 9.34
C SER A 11 10.38 -3.40 9.53
N HIS A 12 9.53 -3.07 8.56
CA HIS A 12 8.70 -1.87 8.61
C HIS A 12 7.32 -2.14 8.00
N TRP A 13 6.29 -2.00 8.81
CA TRP A 13 4.90 -2.10 8.37
C TRP A 13 4.01 -1.30 9.32
N SER A 14 2.90 -0.78 8.80
CA SER A 14 1.83 -0.16 9.59
C SER A 14 0.51 -0.86 9.30
N TRP A 15 -0.42 -0.82 10.23
CA TRP A 15 -1.70 -1.48 10.06
C TRP A 15 -2.80 -0.78 10.85
N ILE A 16 -4.00 -0.82 10.28
CA ILE A 16 -5.26 -0.46 10.94
C ILE A 16 -5.98 -1.77 11.28
N PHE A 17 -6.49 -1.90 12.50
CA PHE A 17 -7.02 -3.17 12.97
C PHE A 17 -8.09 -3.02 14.05
N ILE A 18 -8.93 -4.06 14.14
CA ILE A 18 -9.92 -4.22 15.20
C ILE A 18 -9.27 -4.96 16.36
N THR A 19 -9.36 -4.35 17.55
CA THR A 19 -8.96 -4.91 18.83
C THR A 19 -10.04 -4.63 19.89
N LYS A 20 -9.76 -4.94 21.15
CA LYS A 20 -10.60 -4.52 22.29
C LYS A 20 -9.88 -3.51 23.16
N ASN A 21 -10.63 -2.54 23.69
CA ASN A 21 -10.14 -1.67 24.77
C ASN A 21 -10.29 -2.36 26.13
N ASP A 22 -9.86 -1.68 27.19
CA ASP A 22 -9.89 -2.19 28.57
C ASP A 22 -11.31 -2.39 29.12
N GLU A 23 -12.30 -1.71 28.53
CA GLU A 23 -13.73 -1.90 28.83
C GLU A 23 -14.35 -3.09 28.08
N GLY A 24 -13.57 -3.78 27.23
CA GLY A 24 -14.00 -4.94 26.47
C GLY A 24 -14.78 -4.64 25.19
N GLN A 25 -14.91 -3.36 24.83
CA GLN A 25 -15.55 -2.88 23.60
C GLN A 25 -14.63 -3.12 22.40
N SER A 26 -15.22 -3.43 21.25
CA SER A 26 -14.48 -3.51 19.98
C SER A 26 -14.08 -2.10 19.53
N VAL A 27 -12.82 -1.89 19.21
CA VAL A 27 -12.28 -0.59 18.78
C VAL A 27 -11.40 -0.74 17.55
N ILE A 28 -11.30 0.34 16.76
CA ILE A 28 -10.35 0.47 15.65
C ILE A 28 -9.10 1.19 16.17
N GLU A 29 -7.95 0.57 15.97
CA GLU A 29 -6.63 1.08 16.33
C GLU A 29 -5.73 1.15 15.10
N VAL A 30 -4.73 2.02 15.14
CA VAL A 30 -3.65 2.13 14.17
C VAL A 30 -2.33 1.89 14.87
N ALA A 31 -1.49 1.03 14.30
CA ALA A 31 -0.16 0.78 14.82
C ALA A 31 0.90 0.70 13.72
N GLU A 32 2.15 0.86 14.12
CA GLU A 32 3.31 0.61 13.27
C GLU A 32 4.37 -0.22 13.99
N ASN A 33 5.18 -0.90 13.19
CA ASN A 33 6.45 -1.48 13.60
C ASN A 33 7.58 -0.81 12.81
N LYS A 34 8.61 -0.37 13.54
CA LYS A 34 9.85 0.16 12.96
C LYS A 34 11.05 -0.65 13.46
N GLY A 35 11.75 -1.36 12.58
CA GLY A 35 13.00 -2.08 12.89
C GLY A 35 12.88 -3.60 13.05
N GLY A 36 11.73 -4.20 12.75
CA GLY A 36 11.55 -5.64 12.64
C GLY A 36 11.80 -6.41 13.94
N GLN A 37 12.24 -7.67 13.85
CA GLN A 37 12.42 -8.53 15.02
C GLN A 37 13.66 -8.19 15.87
N ARG A 38 14.67 -7.50 15.31
CA ARG A 38 15.94 -7.26 16.01
C ARG A 38 15.96 -5.95 16.80
N ASN A 39 15.41 -4.87 16.24
CA ASN A 39 15.35 -3.54 16.86
C ASN A 39 13.96 -2.90 16.69
N GLY A 40 12.91 -3.72 16.70
CA GLY A 40 11.53 -3.28 16.48
C GLY A 40 11.02 -2.37 17.59
N THR A 41 10.58 -1.18 17.21
CA THR A 41 9.74 -0.32 18.03
C THR A 41 8.30 -0.48 17.55
N TYR A 42 7.44 -0.99 18.44
CA TYR A 42 6.01 -1.02 18.24
C TYR A 42 5.40 0.27 18.78
N THR A 43 4.56 0.92 17.97
CA THR A 43 3.83 2.13 18.37
C THR A 43 2.35 1.93 18.08
N SER A 44 1.52 1.99 19.13
CA SER A 44 0.05 2.15 19.02
C SER A 44 -0.27 3.64 19.06
N TYR A 45 -1.13 4.12 18.17
CA TYR A 45 -1.37 5.56 18.02
C TYR A 45 -2.55 6.07 18.83
N LEU A 46 -3.72 5.41 18.74
CA LEU A 46 -4.96 5.93 19.30
C LEU A 46 -5.10 5.59 20.78
N LYS A 47 -4.77 4.36 21.19
CA LYS A 47 -4.82 3.91 22.59
C LYS A 47 -6.19 4.20 23.23
N ASP A 48 -6.24 5.11 24.20
CA ASP A 48 -7.46 5.52 24.89
C ASP A 48 -8.42 6.29 23.95
N ASP A 49 -7.90 6.88 22.87
CA ASP A 49 -8.66 7.55 21.81
C ASP A 49 -9.07 6.61 20.66
N ALA A 50 -8.93 5.28 20.84
CA ALA A 50 -9.31 4.30 19.82
C ALA A 50 -10.81 4.40 19.49
N ILE A 51 -11.13 4.25 18.21
CA ILE A 51 -12.49 4.50 17.71
C ILE A 51 -13.37 3.32 18.09
N VAL A 52 -14.32 3.54 19.00
CA VAL A 52 -15.29 2.51 19.41
C VAL A 52 -16.18 2.11 18.24
N ILE A 53 -16.25 0.82 17.98
CA ILE A 53 -17.15 0.23 16.98
C ILE A 53 -18.53 0.11 17.64
N PRO A 54 -19.58 0.75 17.07
CA PRO A 54 -20.93 0.69 17.64
C PRO A 54 -21.45 -0.75 17.76
N GLU A 55 -22.22 -1.03 18.80
CA GLU A 55 -22.89 -2.32 18.99
C GLU A 55 -23.84 -2.61 17.81
N GLY A 56 -23.89 -3.88 17.38
CA GLY A 56 -24.68 -4.31 16.23
C GLY A 56 -24.04 -4.05 14.86
N THR A 57 -22.82 -3.51 14.80
CA THR A 57 -22.05 -3.41 13.54
C THR A 57 -21.73 -4.80 12.98
N GLU A 58 -22.22 -5.13 11.78
CA GLU A 58 -21.99 -6.43 11.14
C GLU A 58 -20.62 -6.52 10.44
N TYR A 59 -20.20 -5.45 9.75
CA TYR A 59 -18.92 -5.39 9.04
C TYR A 59 -18.22 -4.05 9.25
N VAL A 60 -16.89 -4.10 9.30
CA VAL A 60 -16.01 -2.93 9.22
C VAL A 60 -15.11 -3.13 8.01
N TRP A 61 -15.16 -2.18 7.07
CA TRP A 61 -14.36 -2.19 5.86
C TRP A 61 -13.16 -1.28 6.04
N PHE A 62 -11.97 -1.80 5.75
CA PHE A 62 -10.75 -1.00 5.66
C PHE A 62 -10.33 -0.92 4.21
N GLU A 63 -10.17 0.30 3.71
CA GLU A 63 -9.70 0.58 2.37
C GLU A 63 -8.41 1.40 2.45
N THR A 64 -7.51 1.17 1.50
CA THR A 64 -6.36 2.03 1.28
C THR A 64 -6.54 2.73 -0.04
N ASP A 65 -6.38 4.05 -0.05
CA ASP A 65 -6.16 4.80 -1.28
C ASP A 65 -4.75 4.42 -1.79
N ALA A 66 -4.71 3.43 -2.68
CA ALA A 66 -3.47 2.91 -3.24
C ALA A 66 -2.90 3.92 -4.25
N LYS A 67 -2.29 4.99 -3.76
CA LYS A 67 -1.44 5.85 -4.57
C LYS A 67 -0.11 5.16 -4.83
N LEU A 68 0.54 5.52 -5.94
CA LEU A 68 1.93 5.13 -6.15
C LEU A 68 2.78 5.67 -5.00
N ASP A 69 3.47 4.77 -4.31
CA ASP A 69 4.47 5.13 -3.31
C ASP A 69 5.55 6.05 -3.93
N MET A 70 6.14 6.92 -3.11
CA MET A 70 7.12 7.93 -3.52
C MET A 70 8.38 7.34 -4.19
N ASN A 71 8.67 6.05 -4.00
CA ASN A 71 9.81 5.41 -4.66
C ASN A 71 9.54 5.05 -6.13
N TRP A 72 8.28 5.06 -6.56
CA TRP A 72 7.90 4.85 -7.95
C TRP A 72 8.04 6.13 -8.76
N ASN A 73 8.68 6.02 -9.92
CA ASN A 73 8.95 7.13 -10.81
C ASN A 73 8.48 6.79 -12.22
N THR A 74 7.96 7.80 -12.90
CA THR A 74 7.71 7.80 -14.35
C THR A 74 8.89 8.43 -15.08
N LEU A 75 8.98 8.20 -16.39
CA LEU A 75 10.03 8.79 -17.21
C LEU A 75 9.63 10.19 -17.69
N ARG A 76 10.32 11.24 -17.21
CA ARG A 76 10.23 12.67 -17.62
C ARG A 76 8.92 13.41 -17.33
N VAL A 77 7.78 12.73 -17.32
CA VAL A 77 6.45 13.34 -17.16
C VAL A 77 5.75 12.76 -15.94
N PRO A 78 5.04 13.57 -15.12
CA PRO A 78 4.31 13.07 -13.96
C PRO A 78 3.26 12.01 -14.33
N PHE A 79 2.99 11.08 -13.41
CA PHE A 79 1.89 10.12 -13.57
C PHE A 79 0.55 10.86 -13.58
N SER A 80 -0.29 10.56 -14.58
CA SER A 80 -1.61 11.14 -14.78
C SER A 80 -2.57 10.09 -15.35
N GLU A 81 -3.85 10.43 -15.44
CA GLU A 81 -4.89 9.55 -15.98
C GLU A 81 -4.64 9.10 -17.43
N GLU A 82 -3.84 9.83 -18.19
CA GLU A 82 -3.44 9.40 -19.54
C GLU A 82 -2.47 8.21 -19.53
N PHE A 83 -1.66 8.06 -18.47
CA PHE A 83 -0.74 6.93 -18.30
C PHE A 83 -1.48 5.70 -17.80
N GLY A 84 -2.49 5.92 -16.97
CA GLY A 84 -3.19 4.87 -16.27
C GLY A 84 -3.78 5.35 -14.96
N SER A 85 -4.11 4.39 -14.11
CA SER A 85 -4.70 4.66 -12.80
C SER A 85 -4.26 3.66 -11.77
N THR A 86 -4.34 4.07 -10.50
CA THR A 86 -4.20 3.17 -9.36
C THR A 86 -5.51 3.14 -8.58
N GLY A 87 -5.79 1.99 -7.97
CA GLY A 87 -7.04 1.76 -7.27
C GLY A 87 -7.43 0.28 -7.29
N ASP A 88 -8.36 -0.11 -6.44
CA ASP A 88 -8.87 -1.49 -6.34
C ASP A 88 -7.75 -2.53 -6.16
N GLY A 89 -6.66 -2.16 -5.50
CA GLY A 89 -5.49 -3.02 -5.30
C GLY A 89 -4.66 -3.29 -6.58
N SER A 90 -4.80 -2.49 -7.63
CA SER A 90 -4.07 -2.68 -8.89
C SER A 90 -3.51 -1.39 -9.47
N LEU A 91 -2.43 -1.52 -10.26
CA LEU A 91 -1.95 -0.50 -11.19
C LEU A 91 -2.42 -0.90 -12.59
N LYS A 92 -3.14 0.00 -13.26
CA LYS A 92 -3.52 -0.14 -14.67
C LYS A 92 -2.67 0.83 -15.47
N LEU A 93 -1.97 0.33 -16.49
CA LEU A 93 -1.19 1.14 -17.43
C LEU A 93 -1.80 1.05 -18.82
N ILE A 94 -1.90 2.19 -19.48
CA ILE A 94 -2.28 2.29 -20.89
C ILE A 94 -1.01 2.17 -21.72
N GLY A 95 -0.98 1.25 -22.68
CA GLY A 95 0.19 1.05 -23.56
C GLY A 95 0.46 2.28 -24.44
N ARG A 96 1.72 2.71 -24.50
CA ARG A 96 2.16 3.90 -25.28
C ARG A 96 3.36 3.54 -26.15
N GLY A 97 4.30 4.46 -26.35
CA GLY A 97 5.52 4.22 -27.12
C GLY A 97 6.40 3.10 -26.56
N SER A 98 7.35 2.66 -27.39
CA SER A 98 8.32 1.61 -27.04
C SER A 98 9.30 2.06 -25.95
N LEU A 99 10.04 1.12 -25.35
CA LEU A 99 11.03 1.41 -24.29
C LEU A 99 12.15 2.38 -24.67
N VAL A 100 12.37 2.61 -25.98
CA VAL A 100 13.34 3.57 -26.50
C VAL A 100 12.71 4.94 -26.82
N ASN A 101 11.39 5.09 -26.63
CA ASN A 101 10.71 6.36 -26.78
C ASN A 101 11.01 7.26 -25.58
N TYR A 102 11.59 8.44 -25.88
CA TYR A 102 11.96 9.41 -24.85
C TYR A 102 10.81 10.33 -24.41
N HIS A 103 9.68 10.31 -25.10
CA HIS A 103 8.59 11.27 -24.88
C HIS A 103 7.33 10.61 -24.34
N ASP A 104 6.88 9.54 -24.98
CA ASP A 104 5.59 8.91 -24.69
C ASP A 104 5.80 7.45 -24.28
N LEU A 105 6.13 7.24 -23.01
CA LEU A 105 6.40 5.92 -22.45
C LEU A 105 5.57 5.70 -21.19
N SER A 106 4.75 4.64 -21.20
CA SER A 106 4.02 4.18 -20.02
C SER A 106 4.86 3.18 -19.23
N LEU A 107 5.79 3.71 -18.45
CA LEU A 107 6.70 2.95 -17.61
C LEU A 107 6.72 3.54 -16.20
N ILE A 108 6.52 2.67 -15.22
CA ILE A 108 6.70 2.99 -13.80
C ILE A 108 7.78 2.07 -13.25
N ALA A 109 8.79 2.66 -12.63
CA ALA A 109 9.94 1.93 -12.09
C ALA A 109 10.38 2.48 -10.74
N ARG A 110 11.07 1.66 -9.96
CA ARG A 110 11.76 2.06 -8.74
C ARG A 110 13.24 1.70 -8.81
N ARG A 111 14.06 2.41 -8.03
CA ARG A 111 15.51 2.18 -7.96
C ARG A 111 15.81 0.83 -7.30
N TRP A 112 16.83 0.14 -7.80
CA TRP A 112 17.48 -0.93 -7.04
C TRP A 112 18.21 -0.31 -5.85
N GLN A 113 18.04 -0.88 -4.66
CA GLN A 113 18.62 -0.36 -3.41
C GLN A 113 19.53 -1.38 -2.70
N ALA A 114 19.71 -2.57 -3.27
CA ALA A 114 20.58 -3.62 -2.78
C ALA A 114 21.22 -4.37 -3.95
N PHE A 115 22.38 -4.98 -3.73
CA PHE A 115 23.04 -5.83 -4.73
C PHE A 115 22.29 -7.14 -5.01
N TYR A 116 21.57 -7.64 -4.00
CA TYR A 116 20.78 -8.86 -4.08
C TYR A 116 19.36 -8.53 -3.64
N PHE A 117 18.41 -8.73 -4.54
CA PHE A 117 16.99 -8.53 -4.29
C PHE A 117 16.18 -9.36 -5.28
N ASP A 118 14.94 -9.65 -4.91
CA ASP A 118 13.93 -10.23 -5.79
C ASP A 118 12.87 -9.17 -6.12
N ALA A 119 12.34 -9.22 -7.34
CA ALA A 119 11.22 -8.40 -7.76
C ALA A 119 10.23 -9.26 -8.56
N GLU A 120 8.95 -9.16 -8.23
CA GLU A 120 7.87 -9.91 -8.87
C GLU A 120 6.70 -8.99 -9.21
N THR A 121 5.96 -9.32 -10.27
CA THR A 121 4.70 -8.68 -10.61
C THR A 121 3.72 -9.68 -11.24
N LYS A 122 2.43 -9.39 -11.16
CA LYS A 122 1.36 -10.17 -11.81
C LYS A 122 0.57 -9.26 -12.75
N VAL A 123 0.55 -9.62 -14.03
CA VAL A 123 -0.07 -8.79 -15.08
C VAL A 123 -1.21 -9.56 -15.74
N LYS A 124 -2.34 -8.87 -15.94
CA LYS A 124 -3.41 -9.30 -16.85
C LYS A 124 -3.37 -8.40 -18.08
N PHE A 125 -3.13 -8.97 -19.25
CA PHE A 125 -3.00 -8.21 -20.50
C PHE A 125 -3.60 -8.99 -21.67
N ASN A 126 -4.37 -8.30 -22.52
CA ASN A 126 -4.86 -8.83 -23.80
C ASN A 126 -4.40 -7.90 -24.93
N PRO A 127 -3.44 -8.31 -25.77
CA PRO A 127 -2.87 -7.43 -26.80
C PRO A 127 -3.78 -7.19 -28.02
N PHE A 128 -4.94 -7.84 -28.12
CA PHE A 128 -5.80 -7.82 -29.32
C PHE A 128 -7.26 -7.40 -29.07
N SER A 129 -7.61 -6.98 -27.85
CA SER A 129 -8.95 -6.45 -27.53
C SER A 129 -9.09 -4.96 -27.79
#